data_AF-A0A9D2EC94-F1
#
_entry.id   AF-A0A9D2EC94-F1
#
_cell.length_a   1.000
_cell.length_b   1.000
_cell.length_c   1.000
_cell.angle_alpha   90.00
_cell.angle_beta   90.00
_cell.angle_gamma   90.00
#
_symmetry.space_group_name_H-M   'P 1'
#
loop_
_entity.id
_entity.type
_entity.pdbx_description
1 polymer ?
#
loop_
_entity_poly.entity_id
_entity_poly.type
_entity_poly.pdbx_seq_one_letter_code
_entity_poly.pdbx_strand_id
1 'polypeptide(L)'
;MKRLWSAGALLAVLALAGCGGAGSATSDAPEESAPASAEPGEDTAAESEAADEDSTGSDVGLSSEGHTATEGPAYTVLTDDDYRTVLTVSADQLAELTQVEVTEDSVADVLAALTEADSFAEHDEIAEYAEDLAATADERSDQLTELITGLADESIPAIRVAISHGGENASVNFGSA
;
A
#
# COMPACT_ATOMS: atom_id res chain seq x y z
N MET A 1 35.65 -22.88 -2.43
CA MET A 1 34.90 -24.14 -2.31
C MET A 1 33.76 -24.08 -3.32
N LYS A 2 33.68 -25.03 -4.26
CA LYS A 2 32.73 -25.01 -5.39
C LYS A 2 31.38 -25.55 -4.90
N ARG A 3 30.33 -24.73 -4.90
CA ARG A 3 28.95 -25.18 -4.71
C ARG A 3 28.29 -25.24 -6.09
N LEU A 4 28.12 -26.46 -6.58
CA LEU A 4 27.15 -26.80 -7.63
C LEU A 4 25.83 -27.14 -6.93
N TRP A 5 24.72 -26.60 -7.40
CA TRP A 5 23.39 -27.23 -7.45
C TRP A 5 22.52 -26.37 -8.37
N SER A 6 22.22 -26.84 -9.59
CA SER A 6 21.20 -27.82 -9.97
C SER A 6 19.92 -27.10 -10.37
N ALA A 7 19.79 -26.90 -11.69
CA ALA A 7 18.58 -26.45 -12.35
C ALA A 7 17.45 -27.48 -12.15
N GLY A 8 16.30 -27.02 -11.65
CA GLY A 8 15.05 -27.76 -11.61
C GLY A 8 14.02 -27.05 -12.47
N ALA A 9 13.84 -27.52 -13.70
CA ALA A 9 12.75 -27.11 -14.57
C ALA A 9 11.47 -27.83 -14.15
N LEU A 10 10.38 -27.08 -13.91
CA LEU A 10 9.04 -27.64 -13.78
C LEU A 10 8.08 -26.86 -14.68
N LEU A 11 7.83 -27.46 -15.84
CA LEU A 11 6.77 -27.10 -16.78
C LEU A 11 5.43 -27.56 -16.19
N ALA A 12 4.53 -26.62 -15.93
CA ALA A 12 3.11 -26.90 -15.74
C ALA A 12 2.30 -26.13 -16.78
N VAL A 13 1.88 -26.85 -17.83
CA VAL A 13 0.86 -26.40 -18.78
C VAL A 13 -0.50 -26.73 -18.18
N LEU A 14 -1.27 -25.72 -17.78
CA LEU A 14 -2.71 -25.84 -17.62
C LEU A 14 -3.41 -24.92 -18.62
N ALA A 15 -3.95 -25.53 -19.67
CA ALA A 15 -4.98 -24.94 -20.50
C ALA A 15 -6.32 -25.12 -19.78
N LEU A 16 -6.97 -24.02 -19.37
CA LEU A 16 -8.39 -24.02 -19.04
C LEU A 16 -9.15 -23.15 -20.03
N ALA A 17 -10.01 -23.82 -20.79
CA ALA A 17 -11.06 -23.24 -21.60
C ALA A 17 -12.12 -22.60 -20.69
N GLY A 18 -12.54 -21.39 -21.03
CA GLY A 18 -13.67 -20.70 -20.40
C GLY A 18 -14.39 -19.84 -21.43
N CYS A 19 -15.48 -20.39 -21.97
CA CYS A 19 -16.43 -19.73 -22.84
C CYS A 19 -17.58 -19.15 -21.98
N GLY A 20 -17.92 -17.88 -22.20
CA GLY A 20 -19.12 -17.22 -21.68
C GLY A 20 -18.90 -15.70 -21.72
N GLY A 21 -19.73 -14.85 -22.29
CA GLY A 21 -21.10 -14.97 -22.76
C GLY A 21 -21.90 -13.77 -22.25
N ALA A 22 -22.36 -12.91 -23.18
CA ALA A 22 -23.38 -11.85 -23.06
C ALA A 22 -23.12 -10.69 -22.07
N GLY A 23 -22.99 -9.44 -22.56
CA GLY A 23 -24.10 -8.46 -22.69
C GLY A 23 -23.99 -7.43 -21.55
N SER A 24 -24.09 -6.12 -21.69
CA SER A 24 -25.00 -5.32 -22.52
C SER A 24 -24.55 -3.86 -22.58
N ALA A 25 -25.23 -3.13 -23.48
CA ALA A 25 -25.56 -1.71 -23.43
C ALA A 25 -24.51 -0.70 -23.89
N THR A 26 -24.74 -0.26 -25.12
CA THR A 26 -24.21 0.93 -25.77
C THR A 26 -24.66 2.19 -25.05
N SER A 27 -23.72 3.15 -24.99
CA SER A 27 -23.87 4.55 -24.61
C SER A 27 -25.12 5.22 -25.19
N ASP A 28 -25.79 6.03 -24.36
CA ASP A 28 -26.57 7.17 -24.83
C ASP A 28 -26.14 8.41 -24.04
N ALA A 29 -25.93 9.48 -24.78
CA ALA A 29 -25.29 10.72 -24.38
C ALA A 29 -26.34 11.75 -23.89
N PRO A 30 -25.95 12.97 -23.51
CA PRO A 30 -26.58 13.74 -22.45
C PRO A 30 -27.79 14.56 -22.92
N GLU A 31 -28.73 14.82 -22.00
CA GLU A 31 -29.67 15.91 -22.13
C GLU A 31 -29.38 17.04 -21.12
N GLU A 32 -29.29 18.21 -21.73
CA GLU A 32 -29.09 19.58 -21.27
C GLU A 32 -30.12 20.05 -20.23
N SER A 33 -29.72 20.87 -19.25
CA SER A 33 -30.39 22.13 -18.85
C SER A 33 -29.79 22.72 -17.56
N ALA A 34 -29.09 23.86 -17.70
CA ALA A 34 -28.98 24.89 -16.65
C ALA A 34 -30.31 25.70 -16.58
N PRO A 35 -30.51 26.78 -15.77
CA PRO A 35 -29.66 27.43 -14.74
C PRO A 35 -30.42 27.82 -13.43
N ALA A 36 -29.73 28.41 -12.43
CA ALA A 36 -30.07 29.73 -11.81
C ALA A 36 -29.44 29.99 -10.41
N SER A 37 -28.73 31.13 -10.32
CA SER A 37 -28.66 32.18 -9.27
C SER A 37 -28.79 31.83 -7.77
N ALA A 38 -27.76 32.06 -6.95
CA ALA A 38 -27.47 33.29 -6.13
C ALA A 38 -27.58 32.88 -4.64
N GLU A 39 -26.74 33.28 -3.67
CA GLU A 39 -26.21 34.60 -3.31
C GLU A 39 -24.84 34.50 -2.56
N PRO A 40 -24.10 35.61 -2.41
CA PRO A 40 -22.86 35.73 -1.62
C PRO A 40 -23.09 36.38 -0.23
N GLY A 41 -22.21 36.06 0.72
CA GLY A 41 -22.12 36.67 2.07
C GLY A 41 -21.91 35.59 3.14
N GLU A 42 -21.05 35.69 4.15
CA GLU A 42 -20.47 36.85 4.84
C GLU A 42 -19.10 36.50 5.44
N ASP A 43 -18.27 37.53 5.56
CA ASP A 43 -17.05 37.63 6.37
C ASP A 43 -17.21 37.12 7.81
N THR A 44 -16.16 36.50 8.35
CA THR A 44 -15.70 36.88 9.69
C THR A 44 -14.18 36.74 9.78
N ALA A 45 -13.52 37.87 9.99
CA ALA A 45 -12.09 37.99 10.17
C ALA A 45 -11.64 37.63 11.60
N ALA A 46 -10.47 36.99 11.66
CA ALA A 46 -9.36 37.15 12.59
C ALA A 46 -9.63 37.48 14.08
N GLU A 47 -9.08 36.63 14.95
CA GLU A 47 -8.35 37.11 16.11
C GLU A 47 -7.06 36.27 16.28
N SER A 48 -5.96 36.99 16.48
CA SER A 48 -4.59 36.50 16.66
C SER A 48 -4.31 36.29 18.14
N GLU A 49 -3.33 35.44 18.46
CA GLU A 49 -2.38 35.45 19.61
C GLU A 49 -1.99 34.00 19.89
N ALA A 50 -0.79 33.61 20.32
CA ALA A 50 0.58 34.11 20.31
C ALA A 50 1.41 32.85 20.66
N ALA A 51 2.70 32.89 20.33
CA ALA A 51 3.66 31.79 20.47
C ALA A 51 3.72 31.16 21.86
N ASP A 52 4.06 29.87 21.92
CA ASP A 52 5.15 29.38 22.77
C ASP A 52 5.63 28.02 22.26
N GLU A 53 6.96 27.92 22.13
CA GLU A 53 7.71 26.73 21.78
C GLU A 53 7.68 25.76 22.97
N ASP A 54 7.34 24.49 22.75
CA ASP A 54 7.97 23.41 23.50
C ASP A 54 8.06 22.14 22.66
N SER A 55 9.28 21.64 22.61
CA SER A 55 9.75 20.52 21.82
C SER A 55 9.60 19.24 22.62
N THR A 56 8.62 18.39 22.31
CA THR A 56 8.65 16.98 22.70
C THR A 56 7.93 16.10 21.69
N GLY A 57 8.71 15.30 20.96
CA GLY A 57 8.31 14.02 20.39
C GLY A 57 7.36 14.08 19.19
N SER A 58 7.89 13.76 18.00
CA SER A 58 7.10 13.13 16.95
C SER A 58 6.61 11.77 17.46
N ASP A 59 5.55 11.79 18.26
CA ASP A 59 4.69 10.63 18.44
C ASP A 59 3.85 10.55 17.16
N VAL A 60 4.20 9.61 16.28
CA VAL A 60 3.37 9.22 15.14
C VAL A 60 2.17 8.45 15.69
N GLY A 61 1.38 9.13 16.52
CA GLY A 61 0.31 8.59 17.31
C GLY A 61 -0.95 8.43 16.48
N LEU A 62 -0.96 7.45 15.57
CA LEU A 62 -2.20 6.86 15.06
C LEU A 62 -2.80 5.89 16.09
N SER A 63 -2.71 6.19 17.39
CA SER A 63 -3.41 5.44 18.43
C SER A 63 -4.83 6.00 18.57
N SER A 64 -5.69 5.60 17.64
CA SER A 64 -7.14 5.72 17.82
C SER A 64 -7.55 4.69 18.88
N GLU A 65 -7.90 5.17 20.07
CA GLU A 65 -8.58 4.49 21.18
C GLU A 65 -8.61 2.94 21.12
N GLY A 66 -7.59 2.28 21.67
CA GLY A 66 -7.67 0.89 22.11
C GLY A 66 -6.91 -0.17 21.29
N HIS A 67 -6.34 0.19 20.13
CA HIS A 67 -5.47 -0.72 19.38
C HIS A 67 -4.00 -0.34 19.61
N THR A 68 -3.28 -1.15 20.39
CA THR A 68 -1.83 -1.04 20.50
C THR A 68 -1.20 -1.65 19.25
N ALA A 69 -0.40 -0.87 18.52
CA ALA A 69 0.34 -1.38 17.38
C ALA A 69 1.24 -2.55 17.80
N THR A 70 1.32 -3.57 16.94
CA THR A 70 2.20 -4.73 17.14
C THR A 70 3.37 -4.62 16.18
N GLU A 71 4.55 -4.36 16.72
CA GLU A 71 5.79 -4.25 15.94
C GLU A 71 6.35 -5.63 15.58
N GLY A 72 6.60 -5.84 14.29
CA GLY A 72 7.24 -7.03 13.74
C GLY A 72 8.52 -6.67 12.97
N PRO A 73 9.34 -7.69 12.61
CA PRO A 73 10.60 -7.47 11.92
C PRO A 73 10.43 -6.95 10.48
N ALA A 74 9.35 -7.32 9.80
CA ALA A 74 9.09 -6.94 8.40
C ALA A 74 7.95 -5.91 8.24
N TYR A 75 7.16 -5.66 9.29
CA TYR A 75 6.10 -4.65 9.29
C TYR A 75 5.60 -4.41 10.72
N THR A 76 4.90 -3.30 10.93
CA THR A 76 4.18 -2.98 12.16
C THR A 76 2.68 -2.99 11.88
N VAL A 77 1.92 -3.81 12.61
CA VAL A 77 0.46 -3.91 12.49
C VAL A 77 -0.17 -2.80 13.32
N LEU A 78 -0.91 -1.89 12.67
CA LEU A 78 -1.66 -0.81 13.32
C LEU A 78 -3.10 -1.23 13.65
N THR A 79 -3.69 -2.05 12.79
CA THR A 79 -5.05 -2.57 12.96
C THR A 79 -5.16 -3.91 12.27
N ASP A 80 -5.84 -4.84 12.90
CA ASP A 80 -6.18 -6.14 12.32
C ASP A 80 -7.55 -6.55 12.88
N ASP A 81 -8.57 -6.49 12.03
CA ASP A 81 -9.95 -6.83 12.36
C ASP A 81 -10.63 -7.55 11.18
N ASP A 82 -11.85 -8.06 11.38
CA ASP A 82 -12.58 -8.86 10.38
C ASP A 82 -12.83 -8.12 9.04
N TYR A 83 -12.67 -6.80 9.00
CA TYR A 83 -12.92 -5.97 7.83
C TYR A 83 -11.64 -5.39 7.22
N ARG A 84 -10.59 -5.20 8.02
CA ARG A 84 -9.40 -4.49 7.57
C ARG A 84 -8.15 -4.89 8.35
N THR A 85 -7.07 -5.06 7.61
CA THR A 85 -5.70 -5.08 8.13
C THR A 85 -4.97 -3.82 7.65
N VAL A 86 -4.34 -3.10 8.58
CA VAL A 86 -3.50 -1.93 8.29
C VAL A 86 -2.14 -2.15 8.91
N LEU A 87 -1.12 -2.09 8.07
CA LEU A 87 0.27 -2.22 8.48
C LEU A 87 1.10 -1.05 7.93
N THR A 88 2.23 -0.80 8.58
CA THR A 88 3.26 0.12 8.13
C THR A 88 4.57 -0.62 7.95
N VAL A 89 5.35 -0.20 6.97
CA VAL A 89 6.64 -0.77 6.60
C VAL A 89 7.65 0.37 6.53
N SER A 90 8.57 0.44 7.49
CA SER A 90 9.71 1.37 7.45
C SER A 90 10.74 0.95 6.39
N ALA A 91 11.77 1.78 6.15
CA ALA A 91 12.87 1.41 5.26
C ALA A 91 13.58 0.11 5.69
N ASP A 92 13.88 -0.05 6.99
CA ASP A 92 14.52 -1.26 7.53
C ASP A 92 13.63 -2.50 7.37
N GLN A 93 12.33 -2.34 7.64
CA GLN A 93 11.34 -3.41 7.50
C GLN A 93 11.13 -3.80 6.04
N LEU A 94 11.16 -2.82 5.12
CA LEU A 94 11.07 -3.06 3.69
C LEU A 94 12.33 -3.77 3.17
N ALA A 95 13.50 -3.44 3.73
CA ALA A 95 14.73 -4.15 3.42
C ALA A 95 14.72 -5.60 3.90
N GLU A 96 14.13 -5.87 5.07
CA GLU A 96 13.92 -7.25 5.54
C GLU A 96 12.93 -8.01 4.65
N LEU A 97 11.81 -7.38 4.28
CA LEU A 97 10.78 -7.97 3.42
C LEU A 97 11.30 -8.32 2.02
N THR A 98 12.08 -7.41 1.42
CA THR A 98 12.56 -7.56 0.03
C THR A 98 13.95 -8.18 -0.06
N GLN A 99 14.68 -8.29 1.06
CA GLN A 99 16.09 -8.66 1.12
C GLN A 99 16.99 -7.71 0.30
N VAL A 100 16.55 -6.46 0.11
CA VAL A 100 17.24 -5.40 -0.64
C VAL A 100 17.32 -4.15 0.23
N GLU A 101 18.53 -3.61 0.44
CA GLU A 101 18.70 -2.34 1.16
C GLU A 101 17.94 -1.21 0.45
N VAL A 102 17.20 -0.38 1.19
CA VAL A 102 16.38 0.70 0.62
C VAL A 102 17.22 1.97 0.47
N THR A 103 17.57 2.30 -0.77
CA THR A 103 18.37 3.47 -1.16
C THR A 103 17.84 4.04 -2.49
N GLU A 104 18.23 5.26 -2.86
CA GLU A 104 17.82 5.87 -4.13
C GLU A 104 18.22 5.01 -5.35
N ASP A 105 19.34 4.29 -5.26
CA ASP A 105 19.85 3.44 -6.35
C ASP A 105 19.14 2.08 -6.44
N SER A 106 18.46 1.63 -5.38
CA SER A 106 17.84 0.29 -5.29
C SER A 106 16.33 0.30 -5.44
N VAL A 107 15.69 1.45 -5.67
CA VAL A 107 14.23 1.59 -5.81
C VAL A 107 13.64 0.59 -6.80
N ALA A 108 14.29 0.38 -7.95
CA ALA A 108 13.82 -0.55 -8.97
C ALA A 108 13.92 -2.03 -8.52
N ASP A 109 14.95 -2.39 -7.77
CA ASP A 109 15.14 -3.74 -7.25
C ASP A 109 14.14 -4.04 -6.13
N VAL A 110 13.89 -3.08 -5.24
CA VAL A 110 12.86 -3.16 -4.18
C VAL A 110 11.48 -3.32 -4.82
N LEU A 111 11.16 -2.50 -5.83
CA LEU A 111 9.89 -2.61 -6.55
C LEU A 111 9.73 -3.99 -7.21
N ALA A 112 10.78 -4.48 -7.89
CA ALA A 112 10.74 -5.80 -8.52
C ALA A 112 10.49 -6.91 -7.49
N ALA A 113 11.10 -6.85 -6.30
CA ALA A 113 10.81 -7.79 -5.22
C ALA A 113 9.35 -7.70 -4.75
N LEU A 114 8.81 -6.49 -4.58
CA LEU A 114 7.41 -6.30 -4.18
C LEU A 114 6.38 -6.78 -5.22
N THR A 115 6.78 -6.96 -6.49
CA THR A 115 5.91 -7.56 -7.52
C THR A 115 5.91 -9.09 -7.49
N GLU A 116 6.76 -9.71 -6.67
CA GLU A 116 6.83 -11.17 -6.51
C GLU A 116 6.05 -11.59 -5.25
N ALA A 117 5.05 -12.47 -5.40
CA ALA A 117 4.24 -12.94 -4.28
C ALA A 117 5.07 -13.66 -3.19
N ASP A 118 6.18 -14.31 -3.59
CA ASP A 118 7.07 -15.00 -2.65
C ASP A 118 7.64 -14.06 -1.57
N SER A 119 7.84 -12.77 -1.87
CA SER A 119 8.33 -11.79 -0.88
C SER A 119 7.36 -11.57 0.27
N PHE A 120 6.06 -11.81 0.08
CA PHE A 120 5.06 -11.72 1.15
C PHE A 120 4.72 -13.08 1.77
N ALA A 121 4.81 -14.16 0.99
CA ALA A 121 4.44 -15.50 1.41
C ALA A 121 5.34 -16.06 2.54
N GLU A 122 6.55 -15.53 2.71
CA GLU A 122 7.45 -15.88 3.81
C GLU A 122 7.02 -15.33 5.18
N HIS A 123 5.98 -14.48 5.22
CA HIS A 123 5.49 -13.82 6.43
C HIS A 123 4.06 -14.27 6.77
N ASP A 124 3.95 -15.13 7.81
CA ASP A 124 2.72 -15.86 8.17
C ASP A 124 1.46 -14.97 8.24
N GLU A 125 1.56 -13.74 8.74
CA GLU A 125 0.42 -12.85 8.97
C GLU A 125 -0.11 -12.17 7.70
N ILE A 126 0.68 -12.08 6.63
CA ILE A 126 0.25 -11.49 5.34
C ILE A 126 0.32 -12.48 4.17
N ALA A 127 0.78 -13.71 4.43
CA ALA A 127 0.96 -14.75 3.42
C ALA A 127 -0.34 -15.06 2.66
N GLU A 128 -1.51 -14.96 3.33
CA GLU A 128 -2.81 -15.18 2.68
C GLU A 128 -3.15 -14.11 1.63
N TYR A 129 -2.54 -12.92 1.72
CA TYR A 129 -2.74 -11.79 0.79
C TYR A 129 -1.60 -11.63 -0.21
N ALA A 130 -0.63 -12.56 -0.25
CA ALA A 130 0.59 -12.42 -1.03
C ALA A 130 0.34 -12.16 -2.52
N GLU A 131 -0.61 -12.87 -3.12
CA GLU A 131 -0.98 -12.67 -4.53
C GLU A 131 -1.62 -11.29 -4.77
N ASP A 132 -2.54 -10.86 -3.90
CA ASP A 132 -3.20 -9.56 -4.01
C ASP A 132 -2.23 -8.40 -3.79
N LEU A 133 -1.28 -8.56 -2.85
CA LEU A 133 -0.21 -7.60 -2.57
C LEU A 133 0.70 -7.42 -3.79
N ALA A 134 1.20 -8.52 -4.36
CA ALA A 134 2.08 -8.51 -5.52
C ALA A 134 1.37 -7.95 -6.77
N ALA A 135 0.13 -8.39 -7.03
CA ALA A 135 -0.65 -7.89 -8.16
C ALA A 135 -0.94 -6.38 -8.03
N THR A 136 -1.26 -5.91 -6.82
CA THR A 136 -1.48 -4.47 -6.58
C THR A 136 -0.17 -3.70 -6.67
N ALA A 137 0.96 -4.29 -6.27
CA ALA A 137 2.27 -3.65 -6.41
C ALA A 137 2.65 -3.44 -7.89
N ASP A 138 2.34 -4.41 -8.75
CA ASP A 138 2.53 -4.28 -10.20
C ASP A 138 1.61 -3.21 -10.80
N GLU A 139 0.30 -3.26 -10.48
CA GLU A 139 -0.70 -2.28 -10.94
C GLU A 139 -0.33 -0.85 -10.54
N ARG A 140 0.27 -0.68 -9.35
CA ARG A 140 0.58 0.62 -8.75
C ARG A 140 2.08 0.91 -8.67
N SER A 141 2.86 0.32 -9.56
CA SER A 141 4.31 0.47 -9.62
C SER A 141 4.80 1.93 -9.63
N ASP A 142 4.13 2.83 -10.34
CA ASP A 142 4.46 4.27 -10.34
C ASP A 142 4.30 4.90 -8.95
N GLN A 143 3.19 4.59 -8.26
CA GLN A 143 2.93 5.08 -6.91
C GLN A 143 3.93 4.51 -5.91
N LEU A 144 4.22 3.20 -5.99
CA LEU A 144 5.20 2.56 -5.13
C LEU A 144 6.60 3.08 -5.36
N THR A 145 6.97 3.40 -6.61
CA THR A 145 8.26 4.04 -6.92
C THR A 145 8.42 5.36 -6.17
N GLU A 146 7.39 6.21 -6.16
CA GLU A 146 7.40 7.48 -5.42
C GLU A 146 7.53 7.25 -3.90
N LEU A 147 6.76 6.29 -3.36
CA LEU A 147 6.80 5.97 -1.94
C LEU A 147 8.16 5.39 -1.50
N ILE A 148 8.74 4.47 -2.27
CA ILE A 148 10.04 3.85 -1.97
C ILE A 148 11.16 4.89 -2.09
N THR A 149 11.09 5.79 -3.08
CA THR A 149 12.02 6.92 -3.19
C THR A 149 11.93 7.82 -1.97
N GLY A 150 10.72 8.15 -1.52
CA GLY A 150 10.51 8.95 -0.32
C GLY A 150 10.98 8.28 0.97
N LEU A 151 10.94 6.94 1.03
CA LEU A 151 11.54 6.18 2.12
C LEU A 151 13.08 6.28 2.08
N ALA A 152 13.66 6.14 0.89
CA ALA A 152 15.10 6.14 0.69
C ALA A 152 15.75 7.52 0.96
N ASP A 153 15.05 8.61 0.69
CA ASP A 153 15.50 9.99 0.96
C ASP A 153 15.05 10.54 2.31
N GLU A 154 14.42 9.69 3.14
CA GLU A 154 13.90 10.01 4.47
C GLU A 154 12.78 11.08 4.48
N SER A 155 12.16 11.39 3.34
CA SER A 155 11.05 12.34 3.25
C SER A 155 9.69 11.77 3.70
N ILE A 156 9.53 10.43 3.68
CA ILE A 156 8.42 9.75 4.36
C ILE A 156 8.96 8.73 5.38
N PRO A 157 8.29 8.55 6.53
CA PRO A 157 8.80 7.68 7.60
C PRO A 157 8.52 6.18 7.35
N ALA A 158 7.44 5.86 6.65
CA ALA A 158 7.01 4.49 6.35
C ALA A 158 6.02 4.45 5.18
N ILE A 159 5.92 3.29 4.54
CA ILE A 159 4.82 2.94 3.63
C ILE A 159 3.70 2.34 4.45
N ARG A 160 2.48 2.85 4.27
CA ARG A 160 1.26 2.27 4.80
C ARG A 160 0.64 1.33 3.77
N VAL A 161 0.30 0.12 4.21
CA VAL A 161 -0.47 -0.86 3.43
C VAL A 161 -1.81 -1.09 4.12
N ALA A 162 -2.90 -0.95 3.37
CA ALA A 162 -4.24 -1.23 3.84
C ALA A 162 -4.87 -2.35 3.02
N ILE A 163 -5.25 -3.42 3.69
CA ILE A 163 -5.93 -4.59 3.14
C ILE A 163 -7.36 -4.55 3.66
N SER A 164 -8.34 -4.51 2.77
CA SER A 164 -9.77 -4.58 3.14
C SER A 164 -10.33 -5.95 2.79
N HIS A 165 -11.01 -6.56 3.74
CA HIS A 165 -11.52 -7.94 3.66
C HIS A 165 -12.96 -7.91 3.16
N GLY A 166 -13.18 -8.32 1.91
CA GLY A 166 -14.45 -8.20 1.21
C GLY A 166 -14.99 -9.55 0.72
N GLY A 167 -15.51 -10.37 1.63
CA GLY A 167 -16.09 -11.67 1.26
C GLY A 167 -15.01 -12.63 0.72
N GLU A 168 -15.09 -12.98 -0.58
CA GLU A 168 -14.11 -13.86 -1.24
C GLU A 168 -12.91 -13.12 -1.83
N ASN A 169 -12.84 -11.78 -1.69
CA ASN A 169 -11.76 -10.98 -2.28
C ASN A 169 -11.17 -10.02 -1.23
N ALA A 170 -9.86 -9.78 -1.30
CA ALA A 170 -9.21 -8.69 -0.59
C ALA A 170 -8.95 -7.51 -1.55
N SER A 171 -8.88 -6.29 -1.02
CA SER A 171 -8.40 -5.14 -1.78
C SER A 171 -7.24 -4.48 -1.06
N VAL A 172 -6.12 -4.28 -1.76
CA VAL A 172 -4.89 -3.70 -1.22
C VAL A 172 -4.74 -2.24 -1.67
N ASN A 173 -4.16 -1.41 -0.81
CA ASN A 173 -3.82 -0.02 -1.13
C ASN A 173 -2.50 0.37 -0.45
N PHE A 174 -1.63 1.04 -1.21
CA PHE A 174 -0.36 1.60 -0.73
C PHE A 174 -0.47 3.12 -0.56
N GLY A 175 0.14 3.65 0.50
CA GLY A 175 0.25 5.08 0.77
C GLY A 175 1.43 5.40 1.68
N SER A 176 1.64 6.66 2.00
CA SER A 176 2.56 7.06 3.07
C SER A 176 1.87 6.95 4.45
N ALA A 177 2.66 6.68 5.48
CA ALA A 177 2.23 6.67 6.87
C ALA A 177 2.33 8.05 7.52
#